data_AF-A0A1X0T056-F1
#
_entry.id   AF-A0A1X0T056-F1
#
_cell.length_a   1.000
_cell.length_b   1.000
_cell.length_c   1.000
_cell.angle_alpha   90.00
_cell.angle_beta   90.00
_cell.angle_gamma   90.00
#
_symmetry.space_group_name_H-M   'P 1'
#
loop_
_entity.id
_entity.type
_entity.pdbx_description
1 polymer ?
#
loop_
_entity_poly.entity_id
_entity_poly.type
_entity_poly.pdbx_seq_one_letter_code
_entity_poly.pdbx_strand_id
1 'polypeptide(L)'
;MTKLLASVTGPGEAETALLGGADIIDLKDPARGALGAVSPEVLAATIATVAGRRPVSAVAGDLPMRPDLVVGEVEARRAADFVKIGLFPATSVERLAVIGALAAVARDIRLVAVFFADGEPDFALLGPLAEAGFHGAMIDTMDKAGGGLLTRLSVGTLARFVETARDFGLMTGLAGSLEAPDVPRLKALRPDYLGFRGALTGGARGDAVEETQVRRIASLLRPETGAAAGAGPAPTVDPAPAGHSGLDRIFVRDLVLDLEIGAYGHERGRRQKVRFSVEALIARIAANRDDIAEVYSYDLITDAVRALAEAGHTDLVETLALDLARTVLSDGRVFEVSVRVEKLELGAGAVGIEIRRRRSDFAD
;
A
#
# COMPACT_ATOMS: atom_id res chain seq x y z
N MET A 1 6.84 -5.95 -9.48
CA MET A 1 6.67 -6.60 -8.15
C MET A 1 6.95 -5.55 -7.09
N THR A 2 6.11 -5.46 -6.06
CA THR A 2 6.31 -4.53 -4.93
C THR A 2 7.47 -5.00 -4.06
N LYS A 3 8.44 -4.12 -3.81
CA LYS A 3 9.68 -4.38 -3.07
C LYS A 3 9.51 -4.17 -1.56
N LEU A 4 10.35 -4.86 -0.78
CA LEU A 4 10.48 -4.63 0.67
C LEU A 4 11.49 -3.52 0.95
N LEU A 5 11.03 -2.40 1.52
CA LEU A 5 11.90 -1.38 2.10
C LEU A 5 11.97 -1.56 3.63
N ALA A 6 13.16 -1.81 4.15
CA ALA A 6 13.41 -2.00 5.58
C ALA A 6 14.06 -0.74 6.17
N SER A 7 13.38 -0.08 7.12
CA SER A 7 13.93 1.09 7.81
C SER A 7 14.82 0.68 8.99
N VAL A 8 16.12 0.95 8.87
CA VAL A 8 17.17 0.56 9.82
C VAL A 8 17.85 1.79 10.45
N THR A 9 18.44 1.61 11.62
CA THR A 9 19.17 2.67 12.35
C THR A 9 20.66 2.72 12.07
N GLY A 10 21.24 1.67 11.46
CA GLY A 10 22.67 1.62 11.20
C GLY A 10 23.17 0.30 10.60
N PRO A 11 24.50 0.08 10.58
CA PRO A 11 25.13 -1.03 9.86
C PRO A 11 24.69 -2.42 10.31
N GLY A 12 24.52 -2.64 11.62
CA GLY A 12 24.11 -3.93 12.17
C GLY A 12 22.70 -4.34 11.71
N GLU A 13 21.72 -3.44 11.86
CA GLU A 13 20.36 -3.67 11.38
C GLU A 13 20.30 -3.81 9.85
N ALA A 14 21.15 -3.10 9.12
CA ALA A 14 21.25 -3.24 7.67
C ALA A 14 21.68 -4.65 7.23
N GLU A 15 22.67 -5.25 7.90
CA GLU A 15 23.07 -6.64 7.62
C GLU A 15 21.92 -7.61 7.90
N THR A 16 21.25 -7.45 9.05
CA THR A 16 20.08 -8.27 9.41
C THR A 16 18.96 -8.15 8.38
N ALA A 17 18.66 -6.94 7.93
CA ALA A 17 17.65 -6.69 6.91
C ALA A 17 18.01 -7.31 5.55
N LEU A 18 19.30 -7.28 5.17
CA LEU A 18 19.78 -7.93 3.94
C LEU A 18 19.63 -9.46 4.02
N LEU A 19 20.05 -10.07 5.13
CA LEU A 19 19.90 -11.52 5.35
C LEU A 19 18.43 -11.95 5.33
N GLY A 20 17.54 -11.10 5.85
CA GLY A 20 16.10 -11.32 5.83
C GLY A 20 15.44 -11.10 4.48
N GLY A 21 16.14 -10.52 3.50
CA GLY A 21 15.67 -10.35 2.14
C GLY A 21 15.03 -8.99 1.82
N ALA A 22 15.39 -7.93 2.55
CA ALA A 22 15.03 -6.56 2.18
C ALA A 22 15.57 -6.20 0.78
N ASP A 23 14.76 -5.49 0.00
CA ASP A 23 15.12 -5.04 -1.35
C ASP A 23 15.71 -3.62 -1.36
N ILE A 24 15.36 -2.81 -0.36
CA ILE A 24 15.86 -1.45 -0.15
C ILE A 24 16.18 -1.28 1.34
N ILE A 25 17.37 -0.79 1.66
CA ILE A 25 17.77 -0.46 3.02
C ILE A 25 17.54 1.03 3.23
N ASP A 26 16.74 1.42 4.21
CA ASP A 26 16.35 2.80 4.45
C ASP A 26 16.86 3.31 5.80
N LEU A 27 17.81 4.23 5.80
CA LEU A 27 18.41 4.77 7.02
C LEU A 27 17.55 5.88 7.60
N LYS A 28 17.09 5.65 8.83
CA LYS A 28 16.47 6.67 9.68
C LYS A 28 16.62 6.33 11.15
N ASP A 29 16.63 7.36 11.98
CA ASP A 29 16.65 7.29 13.43
C ASP A 29 15.26 7.64 14.00
N PRO A 30 14.49 6.65 14.47
CA PRO A 30 13.18 6.88 15.06
C PRO A 30 13.18 7.76 16.30
N ALA A 31 14.31 7.86 17.02
CA ALA A 31 14.44 8.69 18.21
C ALA A 31 14.52 10.19 17.85
N ARG A 32 14.75 10.52 16.57
CA ARG A 32 14.88 11.89 16.06
C ARG A 32 13.69 12.35 15.23
N GLY A 33 12.55 11.66 15.33
CA GLY A 33 11.29 12.05 14.68
C GLY A 33 10.77 11.06 13.64
N ALA A 34 9.88 11.52 12.76
CA ALA A 34 9.21 10.67 11.77
C ALA A 34 10.18 10.21 10.67
N LEU A 35 10.98 11.16 10.19
CA LEU A 35 12.07 11.03 9.23
C LEU A 35 13.39 11.49 9.86
N GLY A 36 13.60 11.17 11.14
CA GLY A 36 14.82 11.50 11.85
C GLY A 36 16.06 10.97 11.12
N ALA A 37 17.01 11.85 10.80
CA ALA A 37 18.18 11.45 10.05
C ALA A 37 19.28 10.87 10.95
N VAL A 38 19.99 9.87 10.45
CA VAL A 38 21.24 9.40 11.05
C VAL A 38 22.39 10.36 10.72
N SER A 39 23.53 10.23 11.40
CA SER A 39 24.71 11.05 11.08
C SER A 39 25.37 10.62 9.75
N PRO A 40 26.16 11.49 9.09
CA PRO A 40 26.92 11.14 7.89
C PRO A 40 27.86 9.95 8.10
N GLU A 41 28.43 9.80 9.30
CA GLU A 41 29.33 8.68 9.64
C GLU A 41 28.56 7.36 9.68
N VAL A 42 27.36 7.35 10.26
CA VAL A 42 26.48 6.17 10.27
C VAL A 42 26.05 5.83 8.85
N LEU A 43 25.68 6.82 8.04
CA LEU A 43 25.33 6.61 6.63
C LEU A 43 26.49 5.96 5.85
N ALA A 44 27.70 6.52 5.97
CA ALA A 44 28.89 5.99 5.29
C ALA A 44 29.21 4.56 5.76
N ALA A 45 29.15 4.30 7.07
CA ALA A 45 29.37 2.97 7.62
C ALA A 45 28.33 1.95 7.13
N THR A 46 27.05 2.34 7.05
CA THR A 46 26.00 1.45 6.55
C THR A 46 26.14 1.19 5.05
N ILE A 47 26.47 2.19 4.24
CA ILE A 47 26.75 1.98 2.81
C ILE A 47 27.91 1.00 2.63
N ALA A 48 28.98 1.15 3.41
CA ALA A 48 30.12 0.23 3.39
C ALA A 48 29.72 -1.20 3.77
N THR A 49 28.86 -1.37 4.79
CA THR A 49 28.30 -2.69 5.13
C THR A 49 27.43 -3.25 4.02
N VAL A 50 26.49 -2.47 3.45
CA VAL A 50 25.61 -2.94 2.38
C VAL A 50 26.41 -3.35 1.13
N ALA A 51 27.52 -2.67 0.85
CA ALA A 51 28.49 -3.05 -0.18
C ALA A 51 27.87 -3.28 -1.57
N GLY A 52 26.90 -2.43 -1.95
CA GLY A 52 26.22 -2.51 -3.24
C GLY A 52 25.26 -3.69 -3.42
N ARG A 53 25.03 -4.51 -2.39
CA ARG A 53 24.10 -5.65 -2.47
C ARG A 53 22.66 -5.21 -2.73
N ARG A 54 22.26 -4.06 -2.19
CA ARG A 54 20.94 -3.43 -2.34
C ARG A 54 21.08 -1.90 -2.32
N PRO A 55 20.13 -1.16 -2.92
CA PRO A 55 20.11 0.29 -2.83
C PRO A 55 19.91 0.77 -1.40
N VAL A 56 20.59 1.86 -1.03
CA VAL A 56 20.49 2.53 0.26
C VAL A 56 19.73 3.85 0.12
N SER A 57 18.60 3.97 0.80
CA SER A 57 17.85 5.21 0.97
C SER A 57 18.25 5.88 2.28
N ALA A 58 18.27 7.21 2.33
CA ALA A 58 18.47 7.97 3.56
C ALA A 58 17.48 9.14 3.66
N VAL A 59 16.95 9.41 4.85
CA VAL A 59 16.07 10.55 5.09
C VAL A 59 16.86 11.84 5.35
N ALA A 60 16.40 12.96 4.79
CA ALA A 60 17.02 14.28 4.99
C ALA A 60 16.84 14.82 6.41
N GLY A 61 15.80 14.40 7.13
CA GLY A 61 15.49 14.87 8.48
C GLY A 61 14.08 15.44 8.59
N ASP A 62 13.66 15.70 9.82
CA ASP A 62 12.44 16.44 10.15
C ASP A 62 12.73 17.94 10.03
N LEU A 63 12.56 18.50 8.82
CA LEU A 63 12.97 19.86 8.48
C LEU A 63 11.76 20.77 8.23
N PRO A 64 11.81 22.05 8.63
CA PRO A 64 10.87 23.04 8.14
C PRO A 64 11.01 23.18 6.62
N MET A 65 9.92 23.55 5.93
CA MET A 65 9.92 23.75 4.47
C MET A 65 10.66 25.05 4.07
N ARG A 66 11.99 25.06 4.29
CA ARG A 66 12.90 26.12 3.86
C ARG A 66 13.92 25.59 2.85
N PRO A 67 14.06 26.23 1.67
CA PRO A 67 14.96 25.77 0.62
C PRO A 67 16.41 25.54 1.05
N ASP A 68 17.00 26.51 1.77
CA ASP A 68 18.40 26.51 2.20
C ASP A 68 18.75 25.29 3.06
N LEU A 69 17.89 24.99 4.05
CA LEU A 69 18.09 23.88 4.96
C LEU A 69 17.90 22.53 4.27
N VAL A 70 16.82 22.40 3.49
CA VAL A 70 16.49 21.13 2.86
C VAL A 70 17.54 20.76 1.82
N VAL A 71 17.99 21.70 0.99
CA VAL A 71 19.06 21.48 0.01
C VAL A 71 20.35 21.05 0.71
N GLY A 72 20.76 21.75 1.78
CA GLY A 72 21.97 21.41 2.54
C GLY A 72 21.93 19.98 3.11
N GLU A 73 20.80 19.57 3.68
CA GLU A 73 20.65 18.22 4.23
C GLU A 73 20.57 17.14 3.15
N VAL A 74 19.99 17.44 1.98
CA VAL A 74 20.00 16.51 0.85
C VAL A 74 21.42 16.28 0.34
N GLU A 75 22.20 17.35 0.15
CA GLU A 75 23.60 17.27 -0.30
C GLU A 75 24.49 16.51 0.68
N ALA A 76 24.26 16.71 1.99
CA ALA A 76 24.97 15.95 3.03
C ALA A 76 24.74 14.43 2.96
N ARG A 77 23.72 13.97 2.23
CA ARG A 77 23.34 12.56 2.07
C ARG A 77 23.51 12.05 0.64
N ARG A 78 24.20 12.79 -0.23
CA ARG A 78 24.39 12.44 -1.65
C ARG A 78 25.04 11.08 -1.93
N ALA A 79 25.66 10.46 -0.93
CA ALA A 79 26.22 9.11 -1.03
C ALA A 79 25.15 8.01 -1.06
N ALA A 80 23.91 8.31 -0.61
CA ALA A 80 22.80 7.37 -0.69
C ALA A 80 22.28 7.25 -2.12
N ASP A 81 21.77 6.06 -2.47
CA ASP A 81 21.10 5.79 -3.74
C ASP A 81 19.81 6.59 -3.92
N PHE A 82 19.13 6.88 -2.80
CA PHE A 82 17.94 7.72 -2.73
C PHE A 82 18.02 8.64 -1.51
N VAL A 83 17.53 9.87 -1.65
CA VAL A 83 17.33 10.78 -0.52
C VAL A 83 15.85 11.11 -0.37
N LYS A 84 15.30 10.86 0.82
CA LYS A 84 13.90 11.09 1.14
C LYS A 84 13.69 12.43 1.84
N ILE A 85 12.74 13.21 1.36
CA ILE A 85 12.40 14.54 1.90
C ILE A 85 10.94 14.55 2.36
N GLY A 86 10.72 14.83 3.64
CA GLY A 86 9.37 15.01 4.18
C GLY A 86 8.74 16.31 3.71
N LEU A 87 7.53 16.24 3.15
CA LEU A 87 6.69 17.40 2.88
C LEU A 87 5.90 17.75 4.14
N PHE A 88 6.63 18.26 5.15
CA PHE A 88 6.06 18.61 6.45
C PHE A 88 4.98 19.72 6.34
N PRO A 89 4.08 19.83 7.34
CA PRO A 89 3.08 20.89 7.41
C PRO A 89 3.68 22.27 7.16
N ALA A 90 3.19 22.91 6.11
CA ALA A 90 3.59 24.22 5.61
C ALA A 90 2.53 24.70 4.60
N THR A 91 2.65 25.93 4.12
CA THR A 91 1.85 26.41 3.00
C THR A 91 2.29 25.73 1.70
N SER A 92 1.39 25.65 0.70
CA SER A 92 1.76 25.09 -0.62
C SER A 92 2.84 25.93 -1.31
N VAL A 93 2.90 27.25 -1.04
CA VAL A 93 3.97 28.14 -1.55
C VAL A 93 5.35 27.72 -1.01
N GLU A 94 5.45 27.45 0.30
CA GLU A 94 6.70 27.01 0.92
C GLU A 94 7.15 25.63 0.41
N ARG A 95 6.21 24.69 0.25
CA ARG A 95 6.51 23.37 -0.33
C ARG A 95 7.00 23.49 -1.78
N LEU A 96 6.34 24.29 -2.60
CA LEU A 96 6.75 24.54 -3.99
C LEU A 96 8.12 25.22 -4.08
N ALA A 97 8.43 26.15 -3.17
CA ALA A 97 9.75 26.78 -3.10
C ALA A 97 10.86 25.76 -2.82
N VAL A 98 10.63 24.81 -1.90
CA VAL A 98 11.57 23.70 -1.63
C VAL A 98 11.72 22.77 -2.83
N ILE A 99 10.61 22.36 -3.44
CA ILE A 99 10.62 21.49 -4.64
C ILE A 99 11.41 22.15 -5.77
N GLY A 100 11.16 23.43 -6.05
CA GLY A 100 11.88 24.19 -7.08
C GLY A 100 13.38 24.33 -6.79
N ALA A 101 13.76 24.55 -5.53
CA ALA A 101 15.17 24.64 -5.14
C ALA A 101 15.92 23.30 -5.28
N LEU A 102 15.23 22.18 -5.06
CA LEU A 102 15.79 20.84 -5.21
C LEU A 102 15.95 20.40 -6.67
N ALA A 103 15.38 21.11 -7.65
CA ALA A 103 15.40 20.71 -9.05
C ALA A 103 16.82 20.61 -9.64
N ALA A 104 17.76 21.43 -9.18
CA ALA A 104 19.17 21.32 -9.58
C ALA A 104 19.82 20.05 -9.03
N VAL A 105 19.56 19.75 -7.75
CA VAL A 105 20.11 18.61 -7.01
C VAL A 105 19.53 17.27 -7.50
N ALA A 106 18.26 17.28 -7.91
CA ALA A 106 17.55 16.10 -8.41
C ALA A 106 18.14 15.51 -9.70
N ARG A 107 18.99 16.26 -10.42
CA ARG A 107 19.70 15.77 -11.61
C ARG A 107 20.76 14.73 -11.27
N ASP A 108 21.37 14.87 -10.11
CA ASP A 108 22.49 14.02 -9.66
C ASP A 108 22.08 13.04 -8.56
N ILE A 109 21.02 13.36 -7.80
CA ILE A 109 20.54 12.58 -6.67
C ILE A 109 19.09 12.16 -6.91
N ARG A 110 18.79 10.86 -6.75
CA ARG A 110 17.40 10.38 -6.87
C ARG A 110 16.61 10.76 -5.62
N LEU A 111 15.79 11.82 -5.75
CA LEU A 111 14.97 12.33 -4.66
C LEU A 111 13.62 11.62 -4.57
N VAL A 112 13.16 11.35 -3.34
CA VAL A 112 11.82 10.83 -3.07
C VAL A 112 11.10 11.76 -2.10
N ALA A 113 9.96 12.31 -2.51
CA ALA A 113 9.12 13.12 -1.63
C ALA A 113 8.26 12.23 -0.73
N VAL A 114 8.16 12.57 0.56
CA VAL A 114 7.35 11.85 1.54
C VAL A 114 6.17 12.72 1.96
N PHE A 115 4.97 12.30 1.55
CA PHE A 115 3.70 12.84 2.02
C PHE A 115 3.31 12.19 3.35
N PHE A 116 2.59 12.92 4.20
CA PHE A 116 2.15 12.42 5.49
C PHE A 116 0.65 12.14 5.52
N ALA A 117 0.28 10.94 5.94
CA ALA A 117 -1.11 10.48 6.02
C ALA A 117 -1.92 11.13 7.16
N ASP A 118 -1.25 11.75 8.14
CA ASP A 118 -1.86 12.30 9.36
C ASP A 118 -2.69 13.56 9.13
N GLY A 119 -2.62 14.14 7.93
CA GLY A 119 -3.47 15.24 7.50
C GLY A 119 -4.10 14.94 6.14
N GLU A 120 -4.29 15.97 5.33
CA GLU A 120 -4.75 15.83 3.94
C GLU A 120 -3.56 16.02 3.00
N PRO A 121 -2.90 14.94 2.55
CA PRO A 121 -1.75 15.06 1.66
C PRO A 121 -2.15 15.68 0.32
N ASP A 122 -1.46 16.76 -0.06
CA ASP A 122 -1.73 17.54 -1.28
C ASP A 122 -1.14 16.87 -2.53
N PHE A 123 -1.88 15.95 -3.15
CA PHE A 123 -1.43 15.24 -4.34
C PHE A 123 -1.27 16.13 -5.58
N ALA A 124 -1.72 17.39 -5.57
CA ALA A 124 -1.45 18.32 -6.65
C ALA A 124 0.06 18.63 -6.80
N LEU A 125 0.85 18.34 -5.77
CA LEU A 125 2.30 18.48 -5.79
C LEU A 125 3.03 17.40 -6.61
N LEU A 126 2.35 16.31 -7.03
CA LEU A 126 2.99 15.25 -7.81
C LEU A 126 3.51 15.73 -9.17
N GLY A 127 2.74 16.60 -9.87
CA GLY A 127 3.20 17.23 -11.12
C GLY A 127 4.45 18.09 -10.92
N PRO A 128 4.43 19.09 -10.02
CA PRO A 128 5.60 19.89 -9.66
C PRO A 128 6.83 19.07 -9.24
N LEU A 129 6.63 17.96 -8.51
CA LEU A 129 7.72 17.04 -8.14
C LEU A 129 8.36 16.40 -9.37
N ALA A 130 7.55 15.89 -10.29
CA ALA A 130 8.02 15.29 -11.54
C ALA A 130 8.73 16.32 -12.43
N GLU A 131 8.19 17.54 -12.56
CA GLU A 131 8.82 18.65 -13.28
C GLU A 131 10.18 19.05 -12.68
N ALA A 132 10.30 19.01 -11.35
CA ALA A 132 11.56 19.23 -10.64
C ALA A 132 12.55 18.05 -10.75
N GLY A 133 12.17 16.93 -11.38
CA GLY A 133 13.05 15.78 -11.59
C GLY A 133 13.12 14.82 -10.40
N PHE A 134 12.16 14.84 -9.48
CA PHE A 134 12.09 13.83 -8.43
C PHE A 134 11.95 12.43 -9.04
N HIS A 135 12.60 11.45 -8.40
CA HIS A 135 12.54 10.07 -8.83
C HIS A 135 11.27 9.36 -8.35
N GLY A 136 10.71 9.79 -7.21
CA GLY A 136 9.53 9.16 -6.65
C GLY A 136 8.81 9.98 -5.60
N ALA A 137 7.67 9.43 -5.18
CA ALA A 137 6.86 9.92 -4.09
C ALA A 137 6.42 8.74 -3.21
N MET A 138 6.27 8.98 -1.91
CA MET A 138 5.71 8.00 -0.99
C MET A 138 4.81 8.63 0.06
N ILE A 139 3.95 7.82 0.67
CA ILE A 139 3.19 8.21 1.86
C ILE A 139 3.78 7.49 3.07
N ASP A 140 3.96 8.19 4.18
CA ASP A 140 4.25 7.65 5.52
C ASP A 140 3.32 8.31 6.55
N THR A 141 3.37 7.86 7.79
CA THR A 141 2.79 8.59 8.93
C THR A 141 3.86 9.45 9.62
N MET A 142 3.44 10.56 10.22
CA MET A 142 4.24 11.42 11.08
C MET A 142 4.03 11.04 12.54
N ASP A 143 2.77 11.02 12.99
CA ASP A 143 2.41 10.60 14.33
C ASP A 143 2.35 9.07 14.36
N LYS A 144 3.23 8.49 15.16
CA LYS A 144 3.39 7.04 15.29
C LYS A 144 2.51 6.44 16.39
N ALA A 145 1.78 7.27 17.13
CA ALA A 145 0.80 6.85 18.12
C ALA A 145 -0.64 6.86 17.58
N GLY A 146 -0.94 7.69 16.58
CA GLY A 146 -2.29 7.86 16.04
C GLY A 146 -2.76 6.83 15.00
N GLY A 147 -2.16 5.65 14.96
CA GLY A 147 -2.54 4.54 14.07
C GLY A 147 -1.65 4.37 12.83
N GLY A 148 -2.03 3.42 11.98
CA GLY A 148 -1.31 3.07 10.76
C GLY A 148 -1.84 3.77 9.51
N LEU A 149 -1.20 3.53 8.37
CA LEU A 149 -1.57 4.15 7.09
C LEU A 149 -3.06 3.96 6.77
N LEU A 150 -3.55 2.72 6.91
CA LEU A 150 -4.92 2.33 6.55
C LEU A 150 -5.97 2.76 7.59
N THR A 151 -5.56 3.31 8.74
CA THR A 151 -6.48 4.00 9.67
C THR A 151 -6.60 5.48 9.35
N ARG A 152 -5.67 6.04 8.58
CA ARG A 152 -5.63 7.46 8.22
C ARG A 152 -6.19 7.72 6.83
N LEU A 153 -5.83 6.89 5.85
CA LEU A 153 -6.24 7.03 4.45
C LEU A 153 -6.95 5.76 3.98
N SER A 154 -8.02 5.95 3.21
CA SER A 154 -8.72 4.84 2.58
C SER A 154 -7.87 4.21 1.47
N VAL A 155 -8.13 2.93 1.17
CA VAL A 155 -7.51 2.24 0.04
C VAL A 155 -7.79 2.95 -1.29
N GLY A 156 -8.98 3.54 -1.47
CA GLY A 156 -9.29 4.34 -2.66
C GLY A 156 -8.44 5.61 -2.77
N THR A 157 -8.20 6.31 -1.66
CA THR A 157 -7.31 7.48 -1.63
C THR A 157 -5.86 7.09 -1.96
N LEU A 158 -5.39 5.97 -1.42
CA LEU A 158 -4.06 5.43 -1.71
C LEU A 158 -3.92 4.97 -3.16
N ALA A 159 -4.96 4.35 -3.73
CA ALA A 159 -5.00 3.95 -5.14
C ALA A 159 -4.81 5.17 -6.04
N ARG A 160 -5.58 6.23 -5.80
CA ARG A 160 -5.48 7.50 -6.52
C ARG A 160 -4.07 8.11 -6.41
N PHE A 161 -3.45 8.08 -5.23
CA PHE A 161 -2.07 8.54 -5.09
C PHE A 161 -1.11 7.74 -5.99
N VAL A 162 -1.17 6.41 -5.92
CA VAL A 162 -0.29 5.52 -6.67
C VAL A 162 -0.50 5.69 -8.17
N GLU A 163 -1.74 5.80 -8.63
CA GLU A 163 -2.10 6.02 -10.04
C GLU A 163 -1.62 7.37 -10.55
N THR A 164 -1.97 8.46 -9.87
CA THR A 164 -1.54 9.81 -10.28
C THR A 164 -0.01 9.94 -10.29
N ALA A 165 0.68 9.40 -9.28
CA ALA A 165 2.15 9.43 -9.26
C ALA A 165 2.75 8.63 -10.42
N ARG A 166 2.17 7.47 -10.74
CA ARG A 166 2.59 6.64 -11.88
C ARG A 166 2.37 7.34 -13.22
N ASP A 167 1.27 8.08 -13.37
CA ASP A 167 0.99 8.87 -14.58
C ASP A 167 2.04 9.97 -14.81
N PHE A 168 2.62 10.51 -13.73
CA PHE A 168 3.77 11.41 -13.77
C PHE A 168 5.13 10.70 -13.88
N GLY A 169 5.15 9.37 -14.00
CA GLY A 169 6.37 8.57 -14.10
C GLY A 169 7.17 8.45 -12.80
N LEU A 170 6.55 8.76 -11.66
CA LEU A 170 7.20 8.70 -10.34
C LEU A 170 7.13 7.28 -9.77
N MET A 171 8.24 6.82 -9.19
CA MET A 171 8.25 5.64 -8.32
C MET A 171 7.37 5.88 -7.09
N THR A 172 6.62 4.87 -6.64
CA THR A 172 5.63 4.97 -5.57
C THR A 172 5.97 4.10 -4.36
N GLY A 173 5.87 4.68 -3.16
CA GLY A 173 6.05 3.97 -1.90
C GLY A 173 4.88 4.17 -0.93
N LEU A 174 4.54 3.14 -0.16
CA LEU A 174 3.58 3.25 0.94
C LEU A 174 4.20 2.74 2.24
N ALA A 175 4.09 3.52 3.30
CA ALA A 175 4.59 3.22 4.64
C ALA A 175 3.65 3.83 5.69
N GLY A 176 3.97 3.62 6.97
CA GLY A 176 3.21 4.17 8.08
C GLY A 176 2.63 3.08 8.97
N SER A 177 3.42 2.65 9.95
CA SER A 177 3.10 1.59 10.92
C SER A 177 2.45 0.36 10.28
N LEU A 178 2.96 -0.04 9.10
CA LEU A 178 2.44 -1.19 8.37
C LEU A 178 2.72 -2.49 9.11
N GLU A 179 1.75 -3.39 9.06
CA GLU A 179 1.83 -4.74 9.60
C GLU A 179 1.63 -5.78 8.49
N ALA A 180 1.85 -7.05 8.83
CA ALA A 180 1.70 -8.15 7.88
C ALA A 180 0.29 -8.24 7.23
N PRO A 181 -0.84 -8.01 7.95
CA PRO A 181 -2.17 -7.98 7.34
C PRO A 181 -2.36 -6.87 6.28
N ASP A 182 -1.57 -5.80 6.33
CA ASP A 182 -1.68 -4.68 5.39
C ASP A 182 -1.06 -5.00 4.02
N VAL A 183 -0.11 -5.94 3.98
CA VAL A 183 0.63 -6.30 2.76
C VAL A 183 -0.29 -6.68 1.60
N PRO A 184 -1.23 -7.66 1.71
CA PRO A 184 -2.11 -8.02 0.59
C PRO A 184 -2.99 -6.84 0.14
N ARG A 185 -3.48 -6.03 1.07
CA ARG A 185 -4.33 -4.86 0.81
C ARG A 185 -3.60 -3.80 -0.02
N LEU A 186 -2.37 -3.47 0.39
CA LEU A 186 -1.57 -2.45 -0.28
C LEU A 186 -0.88 -2.97 -1.56
N LYS A 187 -0.50 -4.25 -1.61
CA LYS A 187 0.08 -4.87 -2.81
C LYS A 187 -0.90 -4.88 -3.98
N ALA A 188 -2.21 -4.97 -3.73
CA ALA A 188 -3.24 -4.85 -4.76
C ALA A 188 -3.20 -3.51 -5.51
N LEU A 189 -2.74 -2.44 -4.84
CA LEU A 189 -2.55 -1.11 -5.44
C LEU A 189 -1.32 -1.02 -6.37
N ARG A 190 -0.47 -2.05 -6.34
CA ARG A 190 0.79 -2.17 -7.10
C ARG A 190 1.76 -0.99 -6.89
N PRO A 191 2.05 -0.56 -5.64
CA PRO A 191 3.15 0.38 -5.40
C PRO A 191 4.49 -0.29 -5.72
N ASP A 192 5.53 0.51 -5.95
CA ASP A 192 6.87 -0.01 -6.24
C ASP A 192 7.52 -0.61 -4.99
N TYR A 193 7.23 -0.08 -3.80
CA TYR A 193 7.69 -0.64 -2.53
C TYR A 193 6.74 -0.36 -1.35
N LEU A 194 6.81 -1.23 -0.35
CA LEU A 194 6.21 -1.02 0.97
C LEU A 194 7.32 -0.84 2.03
N GLY A 195 7.16 0.15 2.90
CA GLY A 195 8.14 0.51 3.92
C GLY A 195 7.76 0.05 5.32
N PHE A 196 8.65 -0.70 5.97
CA PHE A 196 8.42 -1.27 7.31
C PHE A 196 9.52 -0.90 8.30
N ARG A 197 9.10 -0.75 9.56
CA ARG A 197 10.02 -0.75 10.70
C ARG A 197 9.50 -1.61 11.84
N GLY A 198 8.38 -1.22 12.46
CA GLY A 198 7.83 -1.92 13.63
C GLY A 198 7.57 -3.41 13.36
N ALA A 199 6.98 -3.74 12.21
CA ALA A 199 6.77 -5.13 11.80
C ALA A 199 8.05 -5.92 11.49
N LEU A 200 9.23 -5.29 11.53
CA LEU A 200 10.54 -5.94 11.35
C LEU A 200 11.27 -6.15 12.67
N THR A 201 10.71 -5.73 13.80
CA THR A 201 11.30 -5.88 15.14
C THR A 201 10.52 -6.91 15.96
N GLY A 202 11.09 -7.41 17.05
CA GLY A 202 10.44 -8.37 17.96
C GLY A 202 9.37 -7.78 18.88
N GLY A 203 9.03 -6.49 18.74
CA GLY A 203 8.13 -5.80 19.65
C GLY A 203 7.94 -4.33 19.29
N ALA A 204 8.65 -3.45 19.99
CA ALA A 204 8.50 -2.00 19.82
C ALA A 204 9.25 -1.50 18.57
N ARG A 205 8.77 -0.39 17.99
CA ARG A 205 9.43 0.28 16.84
C ARG A 205 10.88 0.69 17.14
N GLY A 206 11.24 0.92 18.39
CA GLY A 206 12.59 1.28 18.81
C GLY A 206 13.55 0.09 18.88
N ASP A 207 13.04 -1.14 18.89
CA ASP A 207 13.84 -2.35 19.05
C ASP A 207 14.66 -2.65 17.78
N ALA A 208 15.62 -3.55 17.93
CA ALA A 208 16.45 -4.00 16.82
C ALA A 208 15.61 -4.77 15.78
N VAL A 209 15.97 -4.60 14.52
CA VAL A 209 15.43 -5.41 13.43
C VAL A 209 15.83 -6.87 13.60
N GLU A 210 14.89 -7.78 13.41
CA GLU A 210 15.07 -9.23 13.51
C GLU A 210 14.95 -9.90 12.15
N GLU A 211 15.91 -10.76 11.82
CA GLU A 211 15.98 -11.43 10.52
C GLU A 211 14.71 -12.23 10.19
N THR A 212 14.15 -12.93 11.19
CA THR A 212 12.94 -13.75 11.06
C THR A 212 11.73 -12.91 10.68
N GLN A 213 11.58 -11.71 11.25
CA GLN A 213 10.50 -10.78 10.92
C GLN A 213 10.67 -10.20 9.51
N VAL A 214 11.90 -9.87 9.11
CA VAL A 214 12.18 -9.44 7.74
C VAL A 214 11.86 -10.55 6.73
N ARG A 215 12.26 -11.81 7.00
CA ARG A 215 11.92 -12.95 6.14
C ARG A 215 10.41 -13.14 6.00
N ARG A 216 9.68 -12.99 7.12
CA ARG A 216 8.22 -13.07 7.14
C ARG A 216 7.55 -11.98 6.30
N ILE A 217 8.01 -10.74 6.37
CA ILE A 217 7.46 -9.68 5.50
C ILE A 217 7.88 -9.87 4.04
N ALA A 218 9.11 -10.34 3.80
CA ALA A 218 9.59 -10.59 2.45
C ALA A 218 8.81 -11.71 1.72
N SER A 219 8.40 -12.77 2.43
CA SER A 219 7.57 -13.84 1.84
C SER A 219 6.21 -13.34 1.39
N LEU A 220 5.57 -12.42 2.15
CA LEU A 220 4.29 -11.80 1.78
C LEU A 220 4.37 -10.99 0.48
N LEU A 221 5.50 -10.32 0.26
CA LEU A 221 5.71 -9.43 -0.88
C LEU A 221 6.07 -10.19 -2.16
N ARG A 222 6.89 -11.23 -2.04
CA ARG A 222 7.31 -12.04 -3.18
C ARG A 222 6.15 -12.91 -3.67
N PRO A 223 6.00 -13.13 -4.99
CA PRO A 223 5.20 -14.23 -5.47
C PRO A 223 5.83 -15.52 -4.97
N GLU A 224 5.03 -16.55 -4.75
CA GLU A 224 5.57 -17.88 -4.48
C GLU A 224 6.54 -18.25 -5.61
N THR A 225 7.83 -18.33 -5.28
CA THR A 225 8.76 -19.08 -6.10
C THR A 225 8.34 -20.53 -5.94
N GLY A 226 7.61 -21.04 -6.94
CA GLY A 226 7.39 -22.46 -7.09
C GLY A 226 8.70 -23.19 -6.88
N ALA A 227 8.70 -24.15 -5.97
CA ALA A 227 9.82 -25.03 -5.76
C ALA A 227 10.23 -25.64 -7.12
N ALA A 228 11.45 -25.32 -7.54
CA ALA A 228 12.28 -25.93 -8.57
C ALA A 228 11.60 -26.62 -9.78
N ALA A 229 11.98 -26.12 -10.96
CA ALA A 229 11.85 -26.77 -12.26
C ALA A 229 12.17 -28.28 -12.25
N GLY A 230 11.12 -29.09 -12.28
CA GLY A 230 11.05 -30.30 -13.08
C GLY A 230 10.01 -30.05 -14.17
N ALA A 231 10.39 -30.22 -15.44
CA ALA A 231 9.48 -30.07 -16.57
C ALA A 231 8.40 -31.19 -16.53
N GLY A 232 7.35 -30.96 -15.75
CA GLY A 232 6.04 -31.57 -15.91
C GLY A 232 5.09 -30.54 -16.53
N PRO A 233 4.00 -30.97 -17.19
CA PRO A 233 3.03 -30.03 -17.75
C PRO A 233 2.55 -29.10 -16.64
N ALA A 234 2.32 -27.83 -17.00
CA ALA A 234 1.72 -26.83 -16.11
C ALA A 234 0.59 -27.50 -15.29
N PRO A 235 0.46 -27.24 -13.98
CA PRO A 235 -0.68 -27.75 -13.25
C PRO A 235 -1.90 -27.21 -13.98
N THR A 236 -2.58 -28.11 -14.69
CA THR A 236 -3.97 -27.89 -15.07
C THR A 236 -4.63 -27.54 -13.76
N VAL A 237 -5.07 -26.28 -13.64
CA VAL A 237 -6.02 -25.91 -12.60
C VAL A 237 -7.09 -26.97 -12.70
N ASP A 238 -7.13 -27.87 -11.71
CA ASP A 238 -8.09 -28.97 -11.74
C ASP A 238 -9.45 -28.35 -11.98
N PRO A 239 -10.26 -28.90 -12.91
CA PRO A 239 -11.62 -28.44 -13.06
C PRO A 239 -12.24 -28.48 -11.67
N ALA A 240 -12.79 -27.33 -11.24
CA ALA A 240 -13.32 -27.15 -9.89
C ALA A 240 -14.02 -28.44 -9.45
N PRO A 241 -13.67 -29.02 -8.28
CA PRO A 241 -14.24 -30.29 -7.87
C PRO A 241 -15.76 -30.21 -8.02
N ALA A 242 -16.36 -31.28 -8.55
CA ALA A 242 -17.80 -31.36 -8.70
C ALA A 242 -18.45 -31.30 -7.30
N GLY A 243 -18.74 -30.09 -6.83
CA GLY A 243 -19.22 -29.80 -5.48
C GLY A 243 -18.33 -28.83 -4.69
N HIS A 244 -18.90 -28.17 -3.68
CA HIS A 244 -18.20 -27.24 -2.77
C HIS A 244 -17.20 -27.94 -1.81
N SER A 245 -16.93 -29.24 -2.00
CA SER A 245 -16.03 -30.00 -1.14
C SER A 245 -14.59 -29.57 -1.38
N GLY A 246 -13.96 -28.95 -0.38
CA GLY A 246 -12.56 -28.50 -0.45
C GLY A 246 -12.37 -27.01 -0.73
N LEU A 247 -13.43 -26.21 -0.64
CA LEU A 247 -13.33 -24.74 -0.61
C LEU A 247 -13.76 -24.23 0.77
N ASP A 248 -13.08 -23.20 1.25
CA ASP A 248 -13.49 -22.45 2.43
C ASP A 248 -14.25 -21.19 2.03
N ARG A 249 -15.05 -20.66 2.96
CA ARG A 249 -15.86 -19.48 2.74
C ARG A 249 -15.42 -18.34 3.63
N ILE A 250 -15.18 -17.19 3.01
CA ILE A 250 -14.96 -15.92 3.70
C ILE A 250 -16.13 -15.01 3.39
N PHE A 251 -16.62 -14.30 4.39
CA PHE A 251 -17.81 -13.48 4.24
C PHE A 251 -17.72 -12.15 4.97
N VAL A 252 -18.36 -11.14 4.38
CA VAL A 252 -18.71 -9.87 4.99
C VAL A 252 -20.23 -9.77 4.89
N ARG A 253 -20.93 -9.66 6.03
CA ARG A 253 -22.39 -9.57 6.06
C ARG A 253 -22.81 -8.19 6.54
N ASP A 254 -23.84 -7.65 5.89
CA ASP A 254 -24.57 -6.47 6.31
C ASP A 254 -23.71 -5.21 6.52
N LEU A 255 -22.66 -5.05 5.70
CA LEU A 255 -21.85 -3.84 5.70
C LEU A 255 -22.65 -2.69 5.08
N VAL A 256 -23.04 -1.71 5.89
CA VAL A 256 -23.81 -0.54 5.44
C VAL A 256 -22.90 0.66 5.25
N LEU A 257 -22.93 1.25 4.05
CA LEU A 257 -22.24 2.48 3.70
C LEU A 257 -23.23 3.49 3.07
N ASP A 258 -22.93 4.78 3.18
CA ASP A 258 -23.70 5.83 2.52
C ASP A 258 -23.11 6.09 1.13
N LEU A 259 -23.88 5.87 0.06
CA LEU A 259 -23.43 6.02 -1.34
C LEU A 259 -24.34 6.96 -2.13
N GLU A 260 -23.78 7.64 -3.13
CA GLU A 260 -24.56 8.35 -4.15
C GLU A 260 -25.00 7.35 -5.22
N ILE A 261 -26.24 6.90 -5.17
CA ILE A 261 -26.74 5.88 -6.09
C ILE A 261 -28.16 6.18 -6.56
N GLY A 262 -28.43 5.99 -7.85
CA GLY A 262 -29.80 6.01 -8.39
C GLY A 262 -29.93 6.56 -9.81
N ALA A 263 -30.71 5.86 -10.63
CA ALA A 263 -30.94 6.21 -12.03
C ALA A 263 -31.96 7.35 -12.19
N TYR A 264 -32.79 7.62 -11.18
CA TYR A 264 -33.78 8.69 -11.24
C TYR A 264 -33.15 10.05 -10.91
N GLY A 265 -33.57 11.10 -11.63
CA GLY A 265 -33.01 12.44 -11.46
C GLY A 265 -33.11 13.02 -10.04
N HIS A 266 -34.05 12.55 -9.21
CA HIS A 266 -34.19 12.96 -7.80
C HIS A 266 -33.26 12.22 -6.84
N GLU A 267 -32.68 11.08 -7.27
CA GLU A 267 -31.67 10.34 -6.50
C GLU A 267 -30.24 10.89 -6.75
N ARG A 268 -30.05 11.63 -7.85
CA ARG A 268 -28.74 12.21 -8.19
C ARG A 268 -28.32 13.28 -7.17
N GLY A 269 -27.08 13.19 -6.72
CA GLY A 269 -26.51 14.08 -5.70
C GLY A 269 -27.03 13.83 -4.28
N ARG A 270 -27.76 12.73 -4.03
CA ARG A 270 -28.18 12.31 -2.68
C ARG A 270 -27.42 11.05 -2.27
N ARG A 271 -26.92 11.05 -1.04
CA ARG A 271 -26.39 9.85 -0.39
C ARG A 271 -27.53 9.07 0.26
N GLN A 272 -27.56 7.76 0.06
CA GLN A 272 -28.49 6.83 0.72
C GLN A 272 -27.75 5.60 1.24
N LYS A 273 -28.32 4.96 2.27
CA LYS A 273 -27.76 3.73 2.86
C LYS A 273 -27.87 2.56 1.90
N VAL A 274 -26.72 1.99 1.58
CA VAL A 274 -26.59 0.76 0.80
C VAL A 274 -25.92 -0.31 1.66
N ARG A 275 -26.51 -1.50 1.68
CA ARG A 275 -25.99 -2.68 2.38
C ARG A 275 -25.32 -3.62 1.40
N PHE A 276 -24.15 -4.11 1.78
CA PHE A 276 -23.36 -5.09 1.06
C PHE A 276 -23.22 -6.36 1.89
N SER A 277 -23.52 -7.49 1.28
CA SER A 277 -23.23 -8.83 1.81
C SER A 277 -22.48 -9.62 0.74
N VAL A 278 -21.26 -10.05 1.05
CA VAL A 278 -20.35 -10.69 0.11
C VAL A 278 -19.87 -12.00 0.71
N GLU A 279 -19.93 -13.08 -0.07
CA GLU A 279 -19.36 -14.38 0.26
C GLU A 279 -18.39 -14.79 -0.84
N ALA A 280 -17.12 -15.02 -0.51
CA ALA A 280 -16.10 -15.51 -1.43
C ALA A 280 -15.74 -16.96 -1.08
N LEU A 281 -15.75 -17.83 -2.10
CA LEU A 281 -15.23 -19.19 -1.99
C LEU A 281 -13.77 -19.20 -2.40
N ILE A 282 -12.92 -19.66 -1.50
CA ILE A 282 -11.46 -19.70 -1.65
C ILE A 282 -10.94 -21.13 -1.54
N ALA A 283 -9.70 -21.35 -1.96
CA ALA A 283 -9.02 -22.62 -1.71
C ALA A 283 -9.03 -22.94 -0.21
N ARG A 284 -9.08 -24.23 0.12
CA ARG A 284 -9.02 -24.70 1.50
C ARG A 284 -7.77 -24.14 2.19
N ILE A 285 -7.96 -23.52 3.34
CA ILE A 285 -6.87 -23.00 4.17
C ILE A 285 -6.08 -24.19 4.71
N ALA A 286 -4.77 -24.20 4.47
CA ALA A 286 -3.89 -25.26 4.93
C ALA A 286 -3.87 -25.32 6.47
N ALA A 287 -3.75 -26.53 7.03
CA ALA A 287 -3.78 -26.75 8.48
C ALA A 287 -2.53 -26.22 9.21
N ASN A 288 -1.45 -25.90 8.49
CA ASN A 288 -0.23 -25.37 9.08
C ASN A 288 -0.37 -23.85 9.23
N ARG A 289 -0.57 -23.44 10.48
CA ARG A 289 -0.92 -22.08 10.90
C ARG A 289 0.33 -21.19 10.96
N ASP A 290 0.14 -19.95 10.53
CA ASP A 290 0.86 -18.70 10.88
C ASP A 290 1.26 -17.86 9.67
N ASP A 291 1.09 -18.37 8.45
CA ASP A 291 1.35 -17.57 7.24
C ASP A 291 0.11 -16.80 6.81
N ILE A 292 0.02 -15.56 7.28
CA ILE A 292 -1.00 -14.59 6.87
C ILE A 292 -0.94 -14.31 5.35
N ALA A 293 0.14 -14.69 4.66
CA ALA A 293 0.27 -14.59 3.21
C ALA A 293 -0.76 -15.44 2.48
N GLU A 294 -1.05 -16.62 3.01
CA GLU A 294 -1.84 -17.64 2.34
C GLU A 294 -3.35 -17.41 2.53
N VAL A 295 -3.74 -16.64 3.54
CA VAL A 295 -5.14 -16.38 3.85
C VAL A 295 -5.65 -15.16 3.08
N TYR A 296 -6.65 -15.35 2.24
CA TYR A 296 -7.41 -14.25 1.66
C TYR A 296 -8.12 -13.49 2.80
N SER A 297 -7.73 -12.25 3.12
CA SER A 297 -8.37 -11.51 4.22
C SER A 297 -9.75 -10.97 3.79
N TYR A 298 -10.72 -10.95 4.72
CA TYR A 298 -11.99 -10.25 4.52
C TYR A 298 -11.78 -8.74 4.32
N ASP A 299 -10.64 -8.18 4.75
CA ASP A 299 -10.31 -6.77 4.53
C ASP A 299 -10.26 -6.42 3.05
N LEU A 300 -9.84 -7.35 2.18
CA LEU A 300 -9.87 -7.13 0.73
C LEU A 300 -11.29 -6.89 0.21
N ILE A 301 -12.27 -7.58 0.80
CA ILE A 301 -13.70 -7.39 0.47
C ILE A 301 -14.18 -6.04 1.00
N THR A 302 -13.90 -5.72 2.28
CA THR A 302 -14.37 -4.46 2.87
C THR A 302 -13.73 -3.25 2.19
N ASP A 303 -12.46 -3.33 1.81
CA ASP A 303 -11.75 -2.30 1.05
C ASP A 303 -12.34 -2.11 -0.35
N ALA A 304 -12.67 -3.21 -1.06
CA ALA A 304 -13.33 -3.13 -2.37
C ALA A 304 -14.71 -2.45 -2.26
N VAL A 305 -15.50 -2.77 -1.24
CA VAL A 305 -16.80 -2.13 -0.98
C VAL A 305 -16.62 -0.63 -0.68
N ARG A 306 -15.63 -0.25 0.12
CA ARG A 306 -15.34 1.16 0.44
C ARG A 306 -14.86 1.93 -0.78
N ALA A 307 -14.01 1.35 -1.61
CA ALA A 307 -13.53 1.98 -2.84
C ALA A 307 -14.68 2.30 -3.81
N LEU A 308 -15.67 1.40 -3.93
CA LEU A 308 -16.89 1.68 -4.72
C LEU A 308 -17.69 2.86 -4.14
N ALA A 309 -17.75 2.99 -2.82
CA ALA A 309 -18.44 4.13 -2.19
C ALA A 309 -17.72 5.47 -2.39
N GLU A 310 -16.43 5.44 -2.68
CA GLU A 310 -15.58 6.60 -2.94
C GLU A 310 -15.51 6.98 -4.44
N ALA A 311 -15.83 6.04 -5.34
CA ALA A 311 -15.78 6.23 -6.79
C ALA A 311 -16.82 7.25 -7.34
N GLY A 312 -17.73 7.72 -6.49
CA GLY A 312 -18.73 8.73 -6.82
C GLY A 312 -20.09 8.11 -7.16
N HIS A 313 -20.84 8.80 -8.03
CA HIS A 313 -22.21 8.41 -8.33
C HIS A 313 -22.29 7.15 -9.21
N THR A 314 -23.16 6.22 -8.85
CA THR A 314 -23.51 5.06 -9.68
C THR A 314 -25.01 5.04 -9.97
N ASP A 315 -25.43 4.80 -11.21
CA ASP A 315 -26.87 4.80 -11.53
C ASP A 315 -27.60 3.56 -10.96
N LEU A 316 -26.96 2.37 -10.99
CA LEU A 316 -27.60 1.07 -10.78
C LEU A 316 -26.90 0.21 -9.72
N VAL A 317 -27.68 -0.52 -8.90
CA VAL A 317 -27.13 -1.48 -7.91
C VAL A 317 -26.48 -2.69 -8.58
N GLU A 318 -26.93 -3.00 -9.80
CA GLU A 318 -26.39 -4.04 -10.67
C GLU A 318 -24.94 -3.74 -11.07
N THR A 319 -24.65 -2.47 -11.38
CA THR A 319 -23.29 -2.02 -11.68
C THR A 319 -22.38 -2.22 -10.46
N LEU A 320 -22.81 -1.78 -9.28
CA LEU A 320 -22.06 -1.99 -8.04
C LEU A 320 -21.80 -3.48 -7.76
N ALA A 321 -22.82 -4.33 -7.92
CA ALA A 321 -22.68 -5.75 -7.68
C ALA A 321 -21.67 -6.39 -8.65
N LEU A 322 -21.74 -6.05 -9.95
CA LEU A 322 -20.83 -6.55 -10.97
C LEU A 322 -19.40 -6.05 -10.74
N ASP A 323 -19.21 -4.77 -10.45
CA ASP A 323 -17.88 -4.20 -10.23
C ASP A 323 -17.23 -4.75 -8.96
N LEU A 324 -18.01 -4.95 -7.89
CA LEU A 324 -17.53 -5.62 -6.69
C LEU A 324 -17.14 -7.07 -6.98
N ALA A 325 -17.97 -7.81 -7.71
CA ALA A 325 -17.67 -9.19 -8.09
C ALA A 325 -16.38 -9.28 -8.93
N ARG A 326 -16.21 -8.39 -9.93
CA ARG A 326 -14.98 -8.29 -10.74
C ARG A 326 -13.76 -8.00 -9.88
N THR A 327 -13.87 -7.06 -8.96
CA THR A 327 -12.78 -6.66 -8.07
C THR A 327 -12.34 -7.83 -7.19
N VAL A 328 -13.28 -8.51 -6.54
CA VAL A 328 -13.00 -9.67 -5.69
C VAL A 328 -12.43 -10.85 -6.49
N LEU A 329 -12.95 -11.12 -7.69
CA LEU A 329 -12.47 -12.20 -8.56
C LEU A 329 -11.14 -11.91 -9.27
N SER A 330 -10.64 -10.67 -9.21
CA SER A 330 -9.32 -10.33 -9.72
C SER A 330 -8.19 -11.01 -8.93
N ASP A 331 -8.46 -11.40 -7.67
CA ASP A 331 -7.56 -12.22 -6.88
C ASP A 331 -7.69 -13.69 -7.30
N GLY A 332 -6.58 -14.27 -7.77
CA GLY A 332 -6.52 -15.63 -8.29
C GLY A 332 -6.90 -16.72 -7.27
N ARG A 333 -6.94 -16.39 -5.97
CA ARG A 333 -7.34 -17.30 -4.88
C ARG A 333 -8.86 -17.44 -4.74
N VAL A 334 -9.63 -16.53 -5.32
CA VAL A 334 -11.10 -16.57 -5.29
C VAL A 334 -11.63 -17.37 -6.50
N PHE A 335 -12.44 -18.38 -6.21
CA PHE A 335 -13.05 -19.25 -7.22
C PHE A 335 -14.43 -18.76 -7.66
N GLU A 336 -15.21 -18.33 -6.68
CA GLU A 336 -16.59 -17.86 -6.86
C GLU A 336 -16.90 -16.80 -5.82
N VAL A 337 -17.68 -15.80 -6.19
CA VAL A 337 -18.17 -14.77 -5.28
C VAL A 337 -19.69 -14.64 -5.40
N SER A 338 -20.37 -14.54 -4.26
CA SER A 338 -21.76 -14.15 -4.14
C SER A 338 -21.80 -12.72 -3.60
N VAL A 339 -22.45 -11.80 -4.31
CA VAL A 339 -22.55 -10.40 -3.93
C VAL A 339 -24.02 -10.01 -3.87
N ARG A 340 -24.47 -9.54 -2.71
CA ARG A 340 -25.78 -8.93 -2.50
C ARG A 340 -25.62 -7.45 -2.18
N VAL A 341 -26.34 -6.60 -2.92
CA VAL A 341 -26.36 -5.14 -2.76
C VAL A 341 -27.80 -4.68 -2.61
N GLU A 342 -28.10 -3.95 -1.53
CA GLU A 342 -29.46 -3.51 -1.20
C GLU A 342 -29.50 -2.02 -0.86
N LYS A 343 -30.43 -1.27 -1.46
CA LYS A 343 -30.81 0.08 -1.02
C LYS A 343 -31.77 -0.05 0.17
N LEU A 344 -31.47 0.63 1.28
CA LEU A 344 -32.25 0.54 2.51
C LEU A 344 -33.33 1.61 2.66
N GLU A 345 -33.35 2.61 1.77
CA GLU A 345 -34.19 3.81 1.92
C GLU A 345 -35.36 3.86 0.92
N LEU A 346 -35.53 2.83 0.09
CA LEU A 346 -36.64 2.74 -0.87
C LEU A 346 -37.85 2.06 -0.23
N GLY A 347 -38.71 2.87 0.40
CA GLY A 347 -39.98 2.43 0.98
C GLY A 347 -39.82 1.72 2.33
N ALA A 348 -40.69 0.75 2.62
CA ALA A 348 -40.74 0.04 3.91
C ALA A 348 -39.81 -1.20 3.97
N GLY A 349 -39.07 -1.49 2.90
CA GLY A 349 -38.21 -2.67 2.80
C GLY A 349 -36.89 -2.37 2.09
N ALA A 350 -36.00 -3.34 2.10
CA ALA A 350 -34.77 -3.28 1.32
C ALA A 350 -35.04 -3.79 -0.11
N VAL A 351 -34.50 -3.10 -1.11
CA VAL A 351 -34.57 -3.52 -2.51
C VAL A 351 -33.17 -3.61 -3.10
N GLY A 352 -32.90 -4.63 -3.90
CA GLY A 352 -31.54 -4.91 -4.31
C GLY A 352 -31.40 -6.07 -5.28
N ILE A 353 -30.16 -6.45 -5.52
CA ILE A 353 -29.78 -7.59 -6.36
C ILE A 353 -28.84 -8.51 -5.59
N GLU A 354 -28.93 -9.81 -5.88
CA GLU A 354 -27.92 -10.79 -5.52
C GLU A 354 -27.41 -11.48 -6.77
N ILE A 355 -26.09 -11.50 -6.93
CA ILE A 355 -25.42 -12.19 -8.03
C ILE A 355 -24.43 -13.21 -7.49
N ARG A 356 -24.20 -14.24 -8.29
CA ARG A 356 -23.12 -15.21 -8.10
C ARG A 356 -22.29 -15.26 -9.37
N ARG A 357 -20.97 -15.15 -9.24
CA ARG A 357 -20.05 -15.05 -10.39
C ARG A 357 -18.78 -15.85 -10.18
N ARG A 358 -18.24 -16.35 -11.28
CA ARG A 358 -16.90 -16.93 -11.45
C ARG A 358 -16.11 -16.10 -12.46
N ARG A 359 -14.79 -16.27 -12.52
CA ARG A 359 -13.95 -15.59 -13.52
C ARG A 359 -14.38 -15.87 -14.97
N SER A 360 -14.89 -17.07 -15.25
CA SER A 360 -15.43 -17.45 -16.57
C SER A 360 -16.63 -16.59 -17.01
N ASP A 361 -17.36 -15.99 -16.08
CA ASP A 361 -18.54 -15.16 -16.39
C ASP A 361 -18.15 -13.75 -16.86
N PHE A 362 -16.85 -13.42 -16.84
CA PHE A 362 -16.28 -12.14 -17.27
C PHE A 362 -15.26 -12.29 -18.40
N ALA A 363 -15.06 -13.51 -18.92
CA ALA A 363 -14.22 -13.74 -20.09
C ALA A 363 -15.10 -13.57 -21.34
N ASP A 364 -14.80 -12.55 -22.14
CA ASP A 364 -15.44 -12.30 -23.45
C ASP A 364 -14.99 -13.31 -24.51
#